data_AF-A0ABD5T4T3-F1
#
_entry.id   AF-A0ABD5T4T3-F1
#
_cell.length_a   1.000
_cell.length_b   1.000
_cell.length_c   1.000
_cell.angle_alpha   90.00
_cell.angle_beta   90.00
_cell.angle_gamma   90.00
#
_symmetry.space_group_name_H-M   'P 1'
#
loop_
_entity.id
_entity.type
_entity.pdbx_description
1 polymer ?
#
loop_
_entity_poly.entity_id
_entity_poly.type
_entity_poly.pdbx_seq_one_letter_code
_entity_poly.pdbx_strand_id
1 'polypeptide(L)' 'MRVHVIGLGGAGGRIVDRLVADHDEDRFLHGVNAFDTDAAALDALRSLGESRQYCFGD' A
#
# COMPACT_ATOMS: atom_id res chain seq x y z
N MET A 1 0.10 -16.05 -11.95
CA MET A 1 1.26 -15.55 -11.18
C MET A 1 0.71 -14.82 -9.96
N ARG A 2 1.32 -14.94 -8.77
CA ARG A 2 0.88 -14.24 -7.56
C ARG A 2 2.02 -13.36 -7.08
N VAL A 3 1.76 -12.09 -6.80
CA VAL A 3 2.78 -11.13 -6.37
C VAL A 3 2.49 -10.59 -4.98
N HIS A 4 3.55 -10.30 -4.23
CA HIS A 4 3.48 -9.48 -3.03
C HIS A 4 4.08 -8.12 -3.36
N VAL A 5 3.32 -7.05 -3.16
CA VAL A 5 3.74 -5.69 -3.54
C VAL A 5 4.05 -4.89 -2.28
N ILE A 6 5.20 -4.23 -2.29
CA ILE A 6 5.65 -3.35 -1.20
C ILE A 6 5.83 -1.95 -1.79
N GLY A 7 5.00 -1.02 -1.35
CA GLY A 7 5.12 0.39 -1.69
C GLY A 7 6.01 1.09 -0.67
N LEU A 8 7.10 1.72 -1.12
CA LEU A 8 8.01 2.48 -0.28
C LEU A 8 7.98 3.97 -0.64
N GLY A 9 7.77 4.82 0.37
CA GLY A 9 7.58 6.26 0.23
C GLY A 9 6.30 6.64 -0.50
N GLY A 10 5.99 7.94 -0.55
CA GLY A 10 4.66 8.39 -0.99
C GLY A 10 4.30 8.00 -2.43
N ALA A 11 5.28 7.88 -3.33
CA ALA A 11 5.04 7.36 -4.67
C ALA A 11 4.69 5.87 -4.65
N GLY A 12 5.45 5.06 -3.89
CA GLY A 12 5.19 3.64 -3.71
C GLY A 12 3.82 3.39 -3.08
N GLY A 13 3.48 4.15 -2.03
CA GLY A 13 2.17 4.13 -1.37
C GLY A 13 1.01 4.33 -2.35
N ARG A 14 1.08 5.36 -3.21
CA ARG A 14 0.04 5.61 -4.22
C ARG A 14 -0.07 4.53 -5.28
N ILE A 15 1.05 3.93 -5.68
CA ILE A 15 1.03 2.83 -6.66
C ILE A 15 0.34 1.61 -6.05
N VAL A 16 0.69 1.25 -4.81
CA VAL A 16 0.07 0.09 -4.16
C VAL A 16 -1.41 0.32 -3.83
N ASP A 17 -1.77 1.54 -3.43
CA ASP A 17 -3.17 1.92 -3.20
C ASP A 17 -4.01 1.78 -4.47
N ARG A 18 -3.47 2.21 -5.62
CA ARG A 18 -4.14 2.03 -6.92
C ARG A 18 -4.24 0.56 -7.31
N LEU A 19 -3.20 -0.24 -7.07
CA LEU A 19 -3.22 -1.67 -7.35
C LEU A 19 -4.29 -2.40 -6.53
N VAL A 20 -4.44 -2.06 -5.24
CA VAL A 20 -5.52 -2.59 -4.39
C VAL A 20 -6.88 -2.18 -4.95
N ALA A 21 -7.07 -0.91 -5.32
CA ALA A 21 -8.32 -0.43 -5.89
C ALA A 21 -8.76 -1.20 -7.15
N ASP A 22 -7.80 -1.65 -7.97
CA ASP A 22 -8.08 -2.38 -9.22
C ASP A 22 -8.17 -3.90 -9.04
N HIS A 23 -7.53 -4.46 -8.00
CA HIS A 23 -7.24 -5.91 -7.94
C HIS A 23 -7.36 -6.57 -6.55
N ASP A 24 -7.92 -5.95 -5.51
CA ASP A 24 -7.93 -6.54 -4.13
C ASP A 24 -8.58 -7.95 -4.06
N GLU A 25 -9.46 -8.31 -5.00
CA GLU A 25 -10.09 -9.64 -5.09
C GLU A 25 -9.43 -10.57 -6.13
N ASP A 26 -8.44 -10.08 -6.89
CA ASP A 26 -7.76 -10.86 -7.91
C ASP A 26 -6.70 -11.78 -7.27
N ARG A 27 -6.64 -13.03 -7.75
CA ARG A 27 -5.57 -13.98 -7.40
C ARG A 27 -4.17 -13.44 -7.69
N PHE A 28 -4.05 -12.44 -8.55
CA PHE A 28 -2.80 -11.74 -8.85
C PHE A 28 -2.16 -11.12 -7.60
N LEU A 29 -2.91 -10.41 -6.75
CA LEU A 29 -2.39 -9.78 -5.54
C LEU A 29 -2.45 -10.77 -4.36
N HIS A 30 -1.30 -11.35 -4.01
CA HIS A 30 -1.19 -12.18 -2.80
C HIS A 30 -1.19 -11.34 -1.52
N GLY A 31 -0.58 -10.16 -1.58
CA GLY A 31 -0.43 -9.28 -0.44
C GLY A 31 0.13 -7.92 -0.86
N VAL A 32 -0.21 -6.90 -0.10
CA VAL A 32 0.17 -5.52 -0.36
C VAL A 32 0.43 -4.81 0.96
N ASN A 33 1.54 -4.07 1.04
CA ASN A 33 1.87 -3.23 2.20
C ASN A 33 2.46 -1.89 1.73
N ALA A 34 2.22 -0.81 2.48
CA ALA A 34 2.83 0.51 2.26
C ALA A 34 3.67 0.94 3.46
N PHE A 35 4.81 1.55 3.16
CA PHE A 35 5.81 2.00 4.12
C PHE A 35 6.20 3.44 3.79
N ASP A 36 6.12 4.33 4.76
CA ASP A 36 6.57 5.72 4.62
C ASP A 36 7.10 6.23 5.97
N THR A 37 7.81 7.35 5.94
CA THR A 37 8.12 8.15 7.14
C THR A 37 7.16 9.32 7.31
N ASP A 38 6.36 9.63 6.30
CA ASP A 38 5.31 10.65 6.37
C ASP A 38 3.94 9.98 6.67
N ALA A 39 3.50 10.07 7.93
CA ALA A 39 2.21 9.55 8.36
C ALA A 39 1.03 10.16 7.57
N ALA A 40 1.09 11.45 7.21
CA ALA A 40 0.03 12.10 6.46
C ALA A 40 -0.06 11.57 5.02
N ALA A 41 1.07 11.13 4.45
CA ALA A 41 1.08 10.48 3.14
C ALA A 41 0.42 9.08 3.18
N LEU A 42 0.57 8.35 4.28
CA LEU A 42 -0.10 7.06 4.51
C LEU A 42 -1.61 7.24 4.75
N ASP A 43 -1.98 8.18 5.62
CA ASP A 43 -3.39 8.50 5.93
C ASP A 43 -4.19 8.96 4.70
N ALA A 44 -3.52 9.45 3.65
CA ALA A 44 -4.13 9.87 2.39
C ALA A 44 -4.49 8.69 1.45
N LEU A 45 -4.01 7.47 1.71
CA LEU A 45 -4.33 6.28 0.91
C LEU A 45 -5.77 5.83 1.18
N ARG A 46 -6.51 5.44 0.13
CA ARG A 46 -7.98 5.27 0.23
C ARG A 46 -8.45 3.83 0.18
N SER A 47 -7.69 2.97 -0.48
CA SER A 47 -8.06 1.60 -0.79
C SER A 47 -7.27 0.61 0.05
N LEU A 48 -6.02 0.94 0.37
CA LEU A 48 -5.18 0.15 1.26
C LEU A 48 -5.63 0.33 2.72
N GLY A 49 -6.18 -0.72 3.32
CA GLY A 49 -6.60 -0.70 4.73
C GLY A 49 -5.45 -0.41 5.71
N GLU A 50 -5.77 0.24 6.83
CA GLU A 50 -4.83 0.74 7.84
C GLU A 50 -3.86 -0.32 8.38
N SER A 51 -4.31 -1.58 8.52
CA SER A 51 -3.47 -2.68 9.02
C SER A 51 -2.30 -3.06 8.10
N ARG A 52 -2.27 -2.51 6.88
CA ARG A 52 -1.23 -2.72 5.85
C ARG A 52 -0.37 -1.47 5.63
N GLN A 53 -0.57 -0.42 6.42
CA GLN A 53 0.17 0.83 6.37
C GLN A 53 1.12 0.91 7.56
N TYR A 54 2.38 1.25 7.31
CA TYR A 54 3.40 1.28 8.35
C TYR A 54 4.22 2.58 8.27
N CYS A 55 4.06 3.43 9.28
CA CYS A 55 4.87 4.62 9.48
C CYS A 55 6.13 4.26 10.27
N PHE A 56 7.28 4.79 9.85
CA PHE A 56 8.55 4.60 10.56
C PHE A 56 9.29 5.93 10.74
N GLY A 57 10.05 6.05 11.83
CA GLY A 57 10.92 7.19 12.06
C GLY A 57 10.28 8.36 12.83
N ASP A 58 9.10 8.14 13.41
CA ASP A 58 8.52 8.99 14.45
C ASP A 58 9.29 8.90 15.79
#